data_AF-A0A0B1SC09-F1
#
_entry.id   AF-A0A0B1SC09-F1
#
_cell.length_a   1.000
_cell.length_b   1.000
_cell.length_c   1.000
_cell.angle_alpha   90.00
_cell.angle_beta   90.00
_cell.angle_gamma   90.00
#
_symmetry.space_group_name_H-M   'P 1'
#
loop_
_entity.id
_entity.type
_entity.pdbx_description
1 polymer ?
#
loop_
_entity_poly.entity_id
_entity_poly.type
_entity_poly.pdbx_seq_one_letter_code
_entity_poly.pdbx_strand_id
1 'polypeptide(L)'
;MRNPFVNLCATLFGKEAGLFVASGTMGNLLAIMSHCQRGDEIIVGRFNHIHRWEQGNYAQLAGVSATTLPVNSDGTMKLEDIEDAIRVNDCHMPHTSLICLENTHNYVGGLVLPLDYLKKVHELASRHNVKVHIDGARIFNAAVALGVKVSDIAQYGDSVMMCFSKGLGAPVGSILVGSKSFIETARRRRKVGSVPKNMRNLVAYYSYL
;
A
#
# COMPACT_ATOMS: atom_id res chain seq x y z
N MET A 1 -17.33 1.91 18.67
CA MET A 1 -16.64 3.17 18.99
C MET A 1 -15.60 3.46 17.91
N ARG A 2 -15.48 4.71 17.43
CA ARG A 2 -14.44 5.09 16.47
C ARG A 2 -13.15 5.34 17.24
N ASN A 3 -12.08 4.59 16.94
CA ASN A 3 -10.78 4.79 17.57
C ASN A 3 -10.18 6.16 17.18
N PRO A 4 -9.89 7.06 18.13
CA PRO A 4 -9.48 8.44 17.86
C PRO A 4 -8.11 8.51 17.17
N PHE A 5 -7.19 7.59 17.50
CA PHE A 5 -5.87 7.52 16.88
C PHE A 5 -5.94 7.16 15.38
N VAL A 6 -6.78 6.18 15.03
CA VAL A 6 -7.00 5.78 13.64
C VAL A 6 -7.62 6.91 12.83
N ASN A 7 -8.57 7.67 13.41
CA ASN A 7 -9.17 8.82 12.75
C ASN A 7 -8.16 9.95 12.54
N LEU A 8 -7.30 10.22 13.53
CA LEU A 8 -6.21 11.17 13.40
C LEU A 8 -5.28 10.78 12.25
N CYS A 9 -4.88 9.51 12.18
CA CYS A 9 -4.06 9.01 11.07
C CYS A 9 -4.76 9.21 9.72
N ALA A 10 -6.03 8.83 9.59
CA ALA A 10 -6.76 9.04 8.33
C ALA A 10 -6.80 10.52 7.92
N THR A 11 -7.03 11.41 8.89
CA THR A 11 -7.06 12.87 8.69
C THR A 11 -5.72 13.41 8.22
N LEU A 12 -4.60 13.00 8.85
CA LEU A 12 -3.25 13.42 8.45
C LEU A 12 -2.92 13.04 7.00
N PHE A 13 -3.38 11.87 6.57
CA PHE A 13 -3.19 11.37 5.21
C PHE A 13 -4.20 11.93 4.20
N GLY A 14 -5.19 12.73 4.64
CA GLY A 14 -6.28 13.20 3.78
C GLY A 14 -7.15 12.07 3.24
N LYS A 15 -7.34 11.00 4.03
CA LYS A 15 -8.15 9.82 3.67
C LYS A 15 -9.38 9.70 4.57
N GLU A 16 -10.41 9.06 4.05
CA GLU A 16 -11.71 8.95 4.74
C GLU A 16 -11.67 8.04 5.98
N ALA A 17 -10.85 6.99 5.94
CA ALA A 17 -10.80 6.00 7.00
C ALA A 17 -9.40 5.35 7.12
N GLY A 18 -9.18 4.73 8.28
CA GLY A 18 -7.98 3.94 8.56
C GLY A 18 -8.28 2.61 9.23
N LEU A 19 -7.29 1.71 9.17
CA LEU A 19 -7.28 0.40 9.80
C LEU A 19 -5.90 0.13 10.41
N PHE A 20 -5.84 0.05 11.73
CA PHE A 20 -4.63 -0.40 12.41
C PHE A 20 -4.37 -1.88 12.12
N VAL A 21 -3.13 -2.25 11.87
CA VAL A 21 -2.71 -3.63 11.54
C VAL A 21 -1.41 -3.96 12.29
N ALA A 22 -1.15 -5.26 12.48
CA ALA A 22 -0.02 -5.70 13.30
C ALA A 22 1.35 -5.40 12.66
N SER A 23 1.43 -5.39 11.32
CA SER A 23 2.67 -5.17 10.58
C SER A 23 2.40 -4.52 9.22
N GLY A 24 3.45 -3.95 8.62
CA GLY A 24 3.38 -3.39 7.26
C GLY A 24 3.03 -4.45 6.22
N THR A 25 3.61 -5.65 6.32
CA THR A 25 3.27 -6.81 5.48
C THR A 25 1.79 -7.16 5.54
N MET A 26 1.17 -7.13 6.72
CA MET A 26 -0.28 -7.31 6.83
C MET A 26 -1.05 -6.16 6.15
N GLY A 27 -0.58 -4.92 6.30
CA GLY A 27 -1.19 -3.75 5.67
C GLY A 27 -1.17 -3.85 4.13
N ASN A 28 -0.01 -4.18 3.56
CA ASN A 28 0.18 -4.36 2.12
C ASN A 28 -0.68 -5.52 1.59
N LEU A 29 -0.64 -6.68 2.25
CA LEU A 29 -1.49 -7.82 1.87
C LEU A 29 -2.97 -7.45 1.90
N LEU A 30 -3.43 -6.77 2.96
CA LEU A 30 -4.83 -6.35 3.05
C LEU A 30 -5.18 -5.31 1.99
N ALA A 31 -4.25 -4.44 1.60
CA ALA A 31 -4.46 -3.51 0.50
C ALA A 31 -4.63 -4.23 -0.84
N ILE A 32 -3.75 -5.19 -1.15
CA ILE A 32 -3.82 -5.99 -2.38
C ILE A 32 -5.10 -6.80 -2.40
N MET A 33 -5.40 -7.53 -1.33
CA MET A 33 -6.66 -8.26 -1.26
C MET A 33 -7.84 -7.29 -1.41
N SER A 34 -7.74 -6.04 -0.93
CA SER A 34 -8.82 -5.05 -0.99
C SER A 34 -9.08 -4.36 -2.31
N HIS A 35 -8.06 -4.28 -3.15
CA HIS A 35 -8.21 -3.76 -4.51
C HIS A 35 -8.41 -4.87 -5.55
N CYS A 36 -7.94 -6.09 -5.27
CA CYS A 36 -7.90 -7.18 -6.25
C CYS A 36 -8.88 -8.32 -5.91
N GLN A 37 -9.29 -9.03 -6.95
CA GLN A 37 -9.93 -10.35 -6.88
C GLN A 37 -8.91 -11.46 -7.15
N ARG A 38 -9.28 -12.71 -6.86
CA ARG A 38 -8.46 -13.86 -7.28
C ARG A 38 -8.41 -13.91 -8.80
N GLY A 39 -7.22 -14.08 -9.36
CA GLY A 39 -6.98 -14.07 -10.80
C GLY A 39 -6.58 -12.71 -11.37
N ASP A 40 -6.70 -11.63 -10.58
CA ASP A 40 -6.17 -10.32 -10.97
C ASP A 40 -4.63 -10.31 -10.93
N GLU A 41 -4.07 -9.24 -11.49
CA GLU A 41 -2.64 -8.96 -11.55
C GLU A 41 -2.33 -7.59 -10.91
N ILE A 42 -1.24 -7.55 -10.12
CA ILE A 42 -0.62 -6.29 -9.71
C ILE A 42 0.58 -5.95 -10.59
N ILE A 43 0.83 -4.65 -10.80
CA ILE A 43 2.10 -4.13 -11.31
C ILE A 43 2.94 -3.71 -10.10
N VAL A 44 4.17 -4.21 -9.99
CA VAL A 44 5.05 -3.94 -8.85
C VAL A 44 6.52 -3.90 -9.25
N GLY A 45 7.31 -3.05 -8.60
CA GLY A 45 8.75 -3.00 -8.85
C GLY A 45 9.45 -4.27 -8.37
N ARG A 46 10.41 -4.77 -9.15
CA ARG A 46 11.21 -5.98 -8.84
C ARG A 46 11.88 -5.94 -7.46
N PHE A 47 12.14 -4.75 -6.93
CA PHE A 47 12.78 -4.57 -5.64
C PHE A 47 11.87 -4.01 -4.54
N ASN A 48 10.58 -3.82 -4.82
CA ASN A 48 9.62 -3.40 -3.81
C ASN A 48 9.45 -4.50 -2.75
N HIS A 49 9.21 -4.07 -1.51
CA HIS A 49 9.02 -4.92 -0.34
C HIS A 49 7.90 -5.93 -0.54
N ILE A 50 6.77 -5.47 -1.08
CA ILE A 50 5.61 -6.30 -1.46
C ILE A 50 6.02 -7.52 -2.28
N HIS A 51 6.90 -7.34 -3.27
CA HIS A 51 7.34 -8.43 -4.13
C HIS A 51 8.43 -9.28 -3.47
N ARG A 52 9.47 -8.63 -2.94
CA ARG A 52 10.73 -9.29 -2.57
C ARG A 52 10.77 -9.83 -1.14
N TRP A 53 10.11 -9.17 -0.19
CA TRP A 53 10.32 -9.37 1.25
C TRP A 53 9.08 -9.84 2.00
N GLU A 54 8.01 -10.19 1.28
CA GLU A 54 6.75 -10.65 1.87
C GLU A 54 6.40 -12.10 1.52
N GLN A 55 7.41 -12.89 1.14
CA GLN A 55 7.28 -14.30 0.74
C GLN A 55 6.28 -14.51 -0.42
N GLY A 56 6.00 -13.49 -1.24
CA GLY A 56 4.97 -13.59 -2.27
C GLY A 56 3.56 -13.84 -1.69
N ASN A 57 3.26 -13.28 -0.51
CA ASN A 57 1.98 -13.46 0.17
C ASN A 57 0.75 -13.08 -0.69
N TYR A 58 0.90 -12.16 -1.65
CA TYR A 58 -0.15 -11.78 -2.58
C TYR A 58 -0.54 -12.96 -3.50
N ALA A 59 0.43 -13.76 -3.95
CA ALA A 59 0.15 -14.96 -4.73
C ALA A 59 -0.43 -16.06 -3.84
N GLN A 60 0.20 -16.31 -2.68
CA GLN A 60 -0.19 -17.41 -1.78
C GLN A 60 -1.57 -17.23 -1.16
N LEU A 61 -1.89 -16.01 -0.70
CA LEU A 61 -3.06 -15.74 0.14
C LEU A 61 -4.13 -14.92 -0.58
N ALA A 62 -3.74 -14.01 -1.48
CA ALA A 62 -4.70 -13.23 -2.26
C ALA A 62 -5.08 -13.91 -3.58
N GLY A 63 -4.28 -14.87 -4.06
CA GLY A 63 -4.51 -15.53 -5.35
C GLY A 63 -4.35 -14.58 -6.54
N VAL A 64 -3.41 -13.65 -6.42
CA VAL A 64 -3.15 -12.55 -7.37
C VAL A 64 -1.78 -12.77 -8.01
N SER A 65 -1.68 -12.58 -9.32
CA SER A 65 -0.40 -12.61 -10.04
C SER A 65 0.31 -11.26 -9.95
N ALA A 66 1.56 -11.18 -10.40
CA ALA A 66 2.30 -9.93 -10.46
C ALA A 66 3.09 -9.82 -11.76
N THR A 67 2.92 -8.70 -12.46
CA THR A 67 3.89 -8.24 -13.45
C THR A 67 4.95 -7.40 -12.72
N THR A 68 6.20 -7.84 -12.83
CA THR A 68 7.33 -7.20 -12.15
C THR A 68 8.11 -6.32 -13.10
N LEU A 69 8.31 -5.06 -12.73
CA LEU A 69 9.02 -4.09 -13.56
C LEU A 69 10.42 -3.80 -13.03
N PRO A 70 11.39 -3.45 -13.90
CA PRO A 70 12.66 -2.89 -13.48
C PRO A 70 12.44 -1.63 -12.62
N VAL A 71 13.31 -1.46 -11.61
CA VAL A 71 13.35 -0.24 -10.78
C VAL A 71 14.62 0.51 -11.15
N ASN A 72 14.46 1.80 -11.49
CA ASN A 72 15.55 2.70 -11.81
C ASN A 72 16.39 3.01 -10.55
N SER A 73 17.57 3.59 -10.75
CA SER A 73 18.46 3.96 -9.64
C SER A 73 17.86 4.99 -8.68
N ASP A 74 16.84 5.74 -9.10
CA ASP A 74 16.10 6.70 -8.28
C ASP A 74 14.89 6.10 -7.55
N GLY A 75 14.65 4.79 -7.70
CA GLY A 75 13.53 4.07 -7.11
C GLY A 75 12.23 4.09 -7.94
N THR A 76 12.20 4.80 -9.06
CA THR A 76 11.02 4.83 -9.95
C THR A 76 10.93 3.58 -10.83
N MET A 77 9.73 3.29 -11.33
CA MET A 77 9.52 2.44 -12.51
C MET A 77 9.25 3.38 -13.68
N LYS A 78 9.66 3.02 -14.90
CA LYS A 78 9.35 3.86 -16.06
C LYS A 78 7.84 3.89 -16.30
N LEU A 79 7.30 5.06 -16.67
CA LEU A 79 5.86 5.21 -16.90
C LEU A 79 5.40 4.39 -18.09
N GLU A 80 6.25 4.31 -19.12
CA GLU A 80 6.02 3.53 -20.33
C GLU A 80 5.94 2.03 -20.00
N ASP A 81 6.87 1.53 -19.16
CA ASP A 81 6.84 0.14 -18.71
C ASP A 81 5.60 -0.18 -17.86
N ILE A 82 5.09 0.81 -17.10
CA ILE A 82 3.83 0.65 -16.36
C ILE A 82 2.65 0.60 -17.32
N GLU A 83 2.58 1.51 -18.31
CA GLU A 83 1.49 1.55 -19.30
C GLU A 83 1.43 0.25 -20.11
N ASP A 84 2.58 -0.21 -20.62
CA ASP A 84 2.71 -1.43 -21.41
C ASP A 84 2.35 -2.70 -20.61
N ALA A 85 2.52 -2.66 -19.28
CA ALA A 85 2.16 -3.76 -18.40
C ALA A 85 0.65 -3.85 -18.09
N ILE A 86 -0.14 -2.82 -18.40
CA ILE A 86 -1.58 -2.84 -18.20
C ILE A 86 -2.23 -3.73 -19.26
N ARG A 87 -2.88 -4.81 -18.81
CA ARG A 87 -3.52 -5.79 -19.70
C ARG A 87 -4.72 -5.20 -20.42
N VAL A 88 -4.85 -5.56 -21.69
CA VAL A 88 -6.09 -5.36 -22.44
C VAL A 88 -7.16 -6.35 -21.97
N ASN A 89 -8.44 -6.04 -22.22
CA ASN A 89 -9.54 -6.93 -21.88
C ASN A 89 -9.61 -8.12 -22.83
N ASP A 90 -8.81 -9.14 -22.54
CA ASP A 90 -8.71 -10.40 -23.30
C ASP A 90 -8.80 -11.59 -22.33
N CYS A 91 -9.57 -12.63 -22.69
CA CYS A 91 -9.83 -13.77 -21.80
C CYS A 91 -8.60 -14.65 -21.52
N HIS A 92 -7.51 -14.50 -22.29
CA HIS A 92 -6.24 -15.19 -22.07
C HIS A 92 -5.32 -14.45 -21.09
N MET A 93 -5.65 -13.19 -20.74
CA MET A 93 -4.84 -12.33 -19.87
C MET A 93 -5.50 -12.15 -18.50
N PRO A 94 -4.72 -11.97 -17.42
CA PRO A 94 -5.26 -11.53 -16.14
C PRO A 94 -5.74 -10.08 -16.22
N HIS A 95 -6.60 -9.66 -15.27
CA HIS A 95 -7.00 -8.26 -15.16
C HIS A 95 -5.99 -7.47 -14.32
N THR A 96 -5.40 -6.41 -14.88
CA THR A 96 -4.56 -5.50 -14.11
C THR A 96 -5.43 -4.63 -13.21
N SER A 97 -5.32 -4.81 -11.89
CA SER A 97 -6.19 -4.12 -10.92
C SER A 97 -5.45 -3.09 -10.05
N LEU A 98 -4.14 -3.24 -9.87
CA LEU A 98 -3.39 -2.42 -8.90
C LEU A 98 -1.94 -2.17 -9.32
N ILE A 99 -1.51 -0.91 -9.25
CA ILE A 99 -0.10 -0.50 -9.28
C ILE A 99 0.39 -0.30 -7.85
N CYS A 100 1.48 -0.97 -7.49
CA CYS A 100 2.08 -0.93 -6.16
C CYS A 100 3.40 -0.13 -6.20
N LEU A 101 3.42 1.01 -5.51
CA LEU A 101 4.61 1.85 -5.32
C LEU A 101 5.20 1.67 -3.92
N GLU A 102 6.49 1.99 -3.75
CA GLU A 102 7.15 2.04 -2.44
C GLU A 102 7.77 3.43 -2.22
N ASN A 103 7.36 4.16 -1.18
CA ASN A 103 7.87 5.50 -0.89
C ASN A 103 8.02 5.76 0.62
N THR A 104 9.23 5.92 1.16
CA THR A 104 10.55 5.86 0.50
C THR A 104 10.93 4.46 0.01
N HIS A 105 11.69 4.34 -1.06
CA HIS A 105 12.12 3.06 -1.61
C HIS A 105 13.38 2.52 -0.89
N ASN A 106 13.22 1.43 -0.13
CA ASN A 106 14.23 0.90 0.78
C ASN A 106 15.43 0.29 0.06
N TYR A 107 15.21 -0.46 -1.04
CA TYR A 107 16.29 -1.14 -1.76
C TYR A 107 17.33 -0.19 -2.36
N VAL A 108 16.90 0.98 -2.84
CA VAL A 108 17.79 2.01 -3.42
C VAL A 108 18.30 3.01 -2.37
N GLY A 109 18.34 2.61 -1.09
CA GLY A 109 18.91 3.43 -0.01
C GLY A 109 17.93 4.40 0.65
N GLY A 110 16.62 4.20 0.50
CA GLY A 110 15.61 5.06 1.13
C GLY A 110 15.30 6.32 0.32
N LEU A 111 15.54 6.30 -1.00
CA LEU A 111 15.22 7.42 -1.88
C LEU A 111 13.71 7.72 -1.88
N VAL A 112 13.42 9.00 -2.07
CA VAL A 112 12.07 9.54 -2.07
C VAL A 112 11.60 9.65 -3.51
N LEU A 113 10.42 9.12 -3.81
CA LEU A 113 9.82 9.28 -5.13
C LEU A 113 9.36 10.74 -5.32
N PRO A 114 9.71 11.40 -6.45
CA PRO A 114 9.27 12.76 -6.72
C PRO A 114 7.74 12.89 -6.78
N LEU A 115 7.18 13.99 -6.29
CA LEU A 115 5.73 14.23 -6.34
C LEU A 115 5.17 14.23 -7.77
N ASP A 116 5.90 14.80 -8.72
CA ASP A 116 5.51 14.81 -10.13
C ASP A 116 5.42 13.39 -10.71
N TYR A 117 6.32 12.49 -10.30
CA TYR A 117 6.26 11.09 -10.68
C TYR A 117 5.02 10.40 -10.09
N LEU A 118 4.74 10.59 -8.79
CA LEU A 118 3.54 10.02 -8.15
C LEU A 118 2.26 10.50 -8.83
N LYS A 119 2.21 11.79 -9.18
CA LYS A 119 1.11 12.39 -9.95
C LYS A 119 0.93 11.70 -11.30
N LYS A 120 2.01 11.55 -12.08
CA LYS A 120 1.96 10.90 -13.40
C LYS A 120 1.52 9.44 -13.33
N VAL A 121 1.98 8.67 -12.33
CA VAL A 121 1.51 7.29 -12.10
C VAL A 121 0.02 7.28 -11.76
N HIS A 122 -0.44 8.20 -10.90
CA HIS A 122 -1.85 8.28 -10.53
C HIS A 122 -2.76 8.65 -11.72
N GLU A 123 -2.33 9.60 -12.54
CA GLU A 123 -3.04 10.01 -13.76
C GLU A 123 -3.09 8.86 -14.77
N LEU A 124 -1.97 8.15 -14.98
CA LEU A 124 -1.90 6.94 -15.80
C LEU A 124 -2.90 5.89 -15.31
N ALA A 125 -2.82 5.52 -14.02
CA ALA A 125 -3.70 4.53 -13.41
C ALA A 125 -5.18 4.91 -13.59
N SER A 126 -5.51 6.19 -13.40
CA SER A 126 -6.88 6.71 -13.56
C SER A 126 -7.41 6.56 -14.98
N ARG A 127 -6.59 6.82 -16.01
CA ARG A 127 -6.98 6.64 -17.43
C ARG A 127 -7.34 5.19 -17.76
N HIS A 128 -6.69 4.24 -17.10
CA HIS A 128 -6.90 2.81 -17.30
C HIS A 128 -7.83 2.16 -16.27
N ASN A 129 -8.44 2.95 -15.38
CA ASN A 129 -9.27 2.45 -14.28
C ASN A 129 -8.54 1.43 -13.36
N VAL A 130 -7.23 1.61 -13.19
CA VAL A 130 -6.36 0.83 -12.30
C VAL A 130 -6.16 1.61 -11.00
N LYS A 131 -6.05 0.91 -9.87
CA LYS A 131 -5.82 1.54 -8.56
C LYS A 131 -4.34 1.72 -8.26
N VAL A 132 -4.01 2.63 -7.34
CA VAL A 132 -2.65 2.84 -6.85
C VAL A 132 -2.59 2.55 -5.35
N HIS A 133 -1.68 1.67 -4.94
CA HIS A 133 -1.30 1.48 -3.54
C HIS A 133 0.13 1.97 -3.30
N ILE A 134 0.31 2.73 -2.22
CA ILE A 134 1.65 3.17 -1.78
C ILE A 134 2.02 2.39 -0.52
N ASP A 135 3.04 1.54 -0.62
CA ASP A 135 3.81 1.08 0.54
C ASP A 135 4.61 2.27 1.07
N GLY A 136 4.00 2.93 2.05
CA GLY A 136 4.50 4.10 2.73
C GLY A 136 5.14 3.76 4.07
N ALA A 137 5.82 2.61 4.19
CA ALA A 137 6.48 2.17 5.43
C ALA A 137 7.29 3.28 6.15
N ARG A 138 7.84 4.24 5.39
CA ARG A 138 8.56 5.42 5.85
C ARG A 138 8.08 6.72 5.20
N ILE A 139 6.78 6.84 4.90
CA ILE A 139 6.23 7.97 4.14
C ILE A 139 6.40 9.34 4.83
N PHE A 140 6.47 9.39 6.16
CA PHE A 140 6.80 10.64 6.87
C PHE A 140 8.24 11.11 6.60
N ASN A 141 9.19 10.19 6.40
CA ASN A 141 10.55 10.56 5.97
C ASN A 141 10.52 11.20 4.57
N ALA A 142 9.70 10.65 3.66
CA ALA A 142 9.48 11.24 2.34
C ALA A 142 8.87 12.66 2.44
N ALA A 143 7.84 12.83 3.28
CA ALA A 143 7.19 14.12 3.49
C ALA A 143 8.17 15.18 4.02
N VAL A 144 8.99 14.82 5.01
CA VAL A 144 10.03 15.72 5.56
C VAL A 144 11.08 16.07 4.51
N ALA A 145 11.59 15.07 3.77
CA ALA A 145 12.61 15.29 2.74
C ALA A 145 12.12 16.17 1.58
N LEU A 146 10.83 16.08 1.24
CA LEU A 146 10.21 16.91 0.20
C LEU A 146 9.72 18.26 0.71
N GLY A 147 9.68 18.49 2.04
CA GLY A 147 9.14 19.71 2.63
C GLY A 147 7.62 19.87 2.45
N VAL A 148 6.87 18.76 2.41
CA VAL A 148 5.41 18.74 2.15
C VAL A 148 4.64 18.01 3.26
N LYS A 149 3.31 18.12 3.24
CA LYS A 149 2.45 17.33 4.13
C LYS A 149 2.37 15.90 3.60
N VAL A 150 2.16 14.93 4.50
CA VAL A 150 1.96 13.53 4.10
C VAL A 150 0.73 13.36 3.20
N SER A 151 -0.30 14.19 3.36
CA SER A 151 -1.47 14.26 2.46
C SER A 151 -1.09 14.60 1.02
N ASP A 152 -0.05 15.40 0.81
CA ASP A 152 0.38 15.84 -0.52
C ASP A 152 1.01 14.69 -1.32
N ILE A 153 1.55 13.68 -0.61
CA ILE A 153 2.01 12.41 -1.19
C ILE A 153 0.83 11.44 -1.30
N ALA A 154 0.06 11.29 -0.22
CA ALA A 154 -0.99 10.28 -0.09
C ALA A 154 -2.16 10.49 -1.06
N GLN A 155 -2.40 11.72 -1.53
CA GLN A 155 -3.43 12.00 -2.52
C GLN A 155 -3.25 11.19 -3.82
N TYR A 156 -2.02 10.81 -4.18
CA TYR A 156 -1.72 10.05 -5.39
C TYR A 156 -1.86 8.52 -5.24
N GLY A 157 -2.22 8.02 -4.05
CA GLY A 157 -2.55 6.62 -3.82
C GLY A 157 -4.03 6.45 -3.45
N ASP A 158 -4.75 5.49 -4.03
CA ASP A 158 -6.08 5.10 -3.57
C ASP A 158 -6.03 4.53 -2.14
N SER A 159 -4.93 3.86 -1.79
CA SER A 159 -4.62 3.46 -0.43
C SER A 159 -3.14 3.61 -0.09
N VAL A 160 -2.85 3.80 1.20
CA VAL A 160 -1.49 3.96 1.71
C VAL A 160 -1.31 3.12 2.97
N MET A 161 -0.22 2.35 3.03
CA MET A 161 0.22 1.68 4.24
C MET A 161 1.36 2.46 4.87
N MET A 162 1.40 2.59 6.20
CA MET A 162 2.54 3.17 6.92
C MET A 162 2.87 2.37 8.18
N CYS A 163 4.16 2.24 8.51
CA CYS A 163 4.61 1.63 9.75
C CYS A 163 4.85 2.63 10.88
N PHE A 164 4.40 2.30 12.09
CA PHE A 164 4.79 3.02 13.32
C PHE A 164 6.10 2.50 13.90
N SER A 165 6.42 1.22 13.67
CA SER A 165 7.58 0.54 14.27
C SER A 165 8.89 0.68 13.49
N LYS A 166 9.02 1.77 12.74
CA LYS A 166 10.24 2.11 11.98
C LYS A 166 10.78 3.45 12.48
N GLY A 167 10.85 4.47 11.63
CA GLY A 167 11.35 5.80 11.99
C GLY A 167 10.56 6.51 13.11
N LEU A 168 9.33 6.05 13.41
CA LEU A 168 8.49 6.61 14.47
C LEU A 168 8.66 5.93 15.85
N GLY A 169 9.48 4.86 15.94
CA GLY A 169 9.90 4.29 17.23
C GLY A 169 8.85 3.52 18.03
N ALA A 170 7.67 3.23 17.48
CA ALA A 170 6.67 2.42 18.20
C ALA A 170 7.12 0.93 18.28
N PRO A 171 6.74 0.18 19.33
CA PRO A 171 7.14 -1.23 19.44
C PRO A 171 6.52 -2.13 18.36
N VAL A 172 5.33 -1.78 17.87
CA VAL A 172 4.62 -2.54 16.84
C VAL A 172 3.60 -1.64 16.14
N GLY A 173 3.15 -2.12 14.98
CA GLY A 173 1.94 -1.63 14.37
C GLY A 173 2.17 -0.87 13.08
N SER A 174 1.13 -0.86 12.27
CA SER A 174 1.06 -0.11 11.03
C SER A 174 -0.39 0.35 10.83
N ILE A 175 -0.58 1.30 9.93
CA ILE A 175 -1.90 1.79 9.55
C ILE A 175 -2.06 1.61 8.04
N LEU A 176 -3.22 1.11 7.63
CA LEU A 176 -3.69 1.16 6.25
C LEU A 176 -4.79 2.24 6.17
N VAL A 177 -4.66 3.19 5.27
CA VAL A 177 -5.63 4.27 5.05
C VAL A 177 -6.12 4.28 3.60
N GLY A 178 -7.36 4.75 3.40
CA GLY A 178 -8.00 4.80 2.08
C GLY A 178 -9.45 5.29 2.18
N SER A 179 -10.25 5.01 1.15
CA SER A 179 -11.70 5.27 1.20
C SER A 179 -12.39 4.42 2.27
N LYS A 180 -13.57 4.86 2.72
CA LYS A 180 -14.35 4.15 3.73
C LYS A 180 -14.72 2.75 3.28
N SER A 181 -15.18 2.59 2.03
CA SER A 181 -15.56 1.29 1.45
C SER A 181 -14.38 0.32 1.33
N PHE A 182 -13.20 0.84 0.96
CA PHE A 182 -11.97 0.07 0.93
C PHE A 182 -11.59 -0.43 2.33
N ILE A 183 -11.62 0.44 3.34
CA ILE A 183 -11.27 0.09 4.73
C ILE A 183 -12.27 -0.88 5.36
N GLU A 184 -13.56 -0.79 5.02
CA GLU A 184 -14.57 -1.76 5.45
C GLU A 184 -14.26 -3.16 4.91
N THR A 185 -13.87 -3.25 3.63
CA THR A 185 -13.47 -4.52 3.02
C THR A 185 -12.17 -5.05 3.63
N ALA A 186 -11.15 -4.20 3.80
CA ALA A 186 -9.89 -4.57 4.44
C ALA A 186 -10.10 -5.08 5.88
N ARG A 187 -11.04 -4.49 6.64
CA ARG A 187 -11.38 -4.92 8.00
C ARG A 187 -11.96 -6.34 8.02
N ARG A 188 -12.81 -6.69 7.05
CA ARG A 188 -13.33 -8.06 6.90
C ARG A 188 -12.20 -9.03 6.58
N ARG A 189 -11.32 -8.68 5.63
CA ARG A 189 -10.19 -9.54 5.22
C ARG A 189 -9.15 -9.74 6.32
N ARG A 190 -8.90 -8.73 7.15
CA ARG A 190 -8.03 -8.84 8.35
C ARG A 190 -8.47 -9.96 9.28
N LYS A 191 -9.78 -10.29 9.31
CA LYS A 191 -10.29 -11.35 10.18
C LYS A 191 -9.91 -12.75 9.70
N VAL A 192 -9.78 -12.94 8.38
CA VAL A 192 -9.43 -14.23 7.76
C VAL A 192 -7.99 -14.64 8.12
N GLY A 193 -7.04 -13.69 8.16
CA GLY A 193 -5.63 -13.93 8.51
C GLY A 193 -5.26 -13.70 9.98
N SER A 194 -6.15 -14.00 10.93
CA SER A 194 -5.97 -13.58 12.33
C SER A 194 -4.68 -14.11 13.00
N VAL A 195 -3.90 -13.17 13.52
CA VAL A 195 -2.76 -13.29 14.46
C VAL A 195 -3.09 -14.19 15.67
N PRO A 196 -2.13 -14.95 16.23
CA PRO A 196 -2.31 -15.77 17.43
C PRO A 196 -3.04 -15.05 18.58
N LYS A 197 -3.88 -15.80 19.33
CA LYS A 197 -4.77 -15.28 20.40
C LYS A 197 -4.06 -14.41 21.44
N ASN A 198 -2.76 -14.62 21.66
CA ASN A 198 -1.86 -13.93 22.57
C ASN A 198 -1.47 -12.49 22.12
N MET A 199 -1.66 -12.13 20.85
CA MET A 199 -1.47 -10.76 20.36
C MET A 199 -2.78 -9.96 20.30
N ARG A 200 -3.92 -10.58 20.67
CA ARG A 200 -5.21 -9.90 20.81
C ARG A 200 -5.11 -8.79 21.85
N ASN A 201 -4.29 -8.90 22.88
CA ASN A 201 -4.19 -7.85 23.90
C ASN A 201 -3.59 -6.55 23.35
N LEU A 202 -2.71 -6.57 22.34
CA LEU A 202 -2.24 -5.32 21.73
C LEU A 202 -3.20 -4.79 20.66
N VAL A 203 -3.67 -5.65 19.75
CA VAL A 203 -4.56 -5.20 18.66
C VAL A 203 -5.98 -4.90 19.16
N ALA A 204 -6.48 -5.60 20.18
CA ALA A 204 -7.76 -5.29 20.82
C ALA A 204 -7.66 -4.06 21.74
N TYR A 205 -6.56 -3.85 22.46
CA TYR A 205 -6.38 -2.61 23.23
C TYR A 205 -6.42 -1.38 22.31
N TYR A 206 -5.80 -1.44 21.13
CA TYR A 206 -5.92 -0.37 20.11
C TYR A 206 -7.14 -0.51 19.17
N SER A 207 -8.02 -1.49 19.33
CA SER A 207 -9.29 -1.56 18.57
C SER A 207 -10.51 -1.24 19.44
N TYR A 208 -10.35 -1.19 20.77
CA TYR A 208 -11.39 -0.92 21.75
C TYR A 208 -11.11 0.30 22.65
N LEU A 209 -9.91 0.90 22.60
CA LEU A 209 -9.67 2.32 22.91
C LEU A 209 -9.86 3.16 21.63
#